data_AF-A0A9W4SGJ7-F1
#
_entry.id   AF-A0A9W4SGJ7-F1
#
_cell.length_a   1.000
_cell.length_b   1.000
_cell.length_c   1.000
_cell.angle_alpha   90.00
_cell.angle_beta   90.00
_cell.angle_gamma   90.00
#
_symmetry.space_group_name_H-M   'P 1'
#
loop_
_entity.id
_entity.type
_entity.pdbx_description
1 polymer ?
#
loop_
_entity_poly.entity_id
_entity_poly.type
_entity_poly.pdbx_seq_one_letter_code
_entity_poly.pdbx_strand_id
1 'polypeptide(L)'
;MKYIPELEENFTANFLAKFRTLCYDAELNDPDEIKKLLFNSNKFFKDEFVRRSDMINSIDQIDENFQLFHEIVLDMSNIIGYGSFIALKNVSTGRYLSSCKINYTGSQKQVNCSEKEVPYNIESKFKLMHKETNTKLYVSTHWTRASDIINLKAHNTFHNYNRFVRSHDFTFTIGDETFYEVGHDDRMSDK
;
A
#
# COMPACT_ATOMS: atom_id res chain seq x y z
N MET A 1 24.84 -2.56 -10.79
CA MET A 1 24.35 -2.32 -9.42
C MET A 1 22.85 -2.60 -9.39
N LYS A 2 22.30 -3.20 -8.32
CA LYS A 2 20.85 -3.43 -8.20
C LYS A 2 20.28 -2.43 -7.19
N TYR A 3 19.15 -1.82 -7.52
CA TYR A 3 18.39 -1.01 -6.58
C TYR A 3 17.46 -1.92 -5.78
N ILE A 4 17.56 -1.86 -4.45
CA ILE A 4 16.70 -2.59 -3.52
C ILE A 4 16.14 -1.56 -2.54
N PRO A 5 14.83 -1.26 -2.59
CA PRO A 5 14.23 -0.24 -1.74
C PRO A 5 14.05 -0.78 -0.31
N GLU A 6 15.06 -0.67 0.56
CA GLU A 6 14.94 -1.04 1.98
C GLU A 6 15.73 -0.09 2.92
N LEU A 7 14.99 0.69 3.71
CA LEU A 7 15.20 1.03 5.14
C LEU A 7 16.20 2.12 5.63
N GLU A 8 16.78 2.98 4.80
CA GLU A 8 17.52 4.16 5.30
C GLU A 8 17.03 5.49 4.70
N GLU A 9 17.00 6.54 5.53
CA GLU A 9 16.89 7.91 5.03
C GLU A 9 17.98 8.16 3.97
N ASN A 10 17.62 8.79 2.85
CA ASN A 10 18.52 9.10 1.74
C ASN A 10 19.11 7.90 0.97
N PHE A 11 18.59 6.67 1.12
CA PHE A 11 19.05 5.52 0.32
C PHE A 11 19.01 5.80 -1.19
N THR A 12 17.92 6.39 -1.68
CA THR A 12 17.77 6.74 -3.11
C THR A 12 18.84 7.72 -3.57
N ALA A 13 19.14 8.75 -2.76
CA ALA A 13 20.17 9.73 -3.08
C ALA A 13 21.55 9.08 -3.12
N ASN A 14 21.88 8.22 -2.14
CA ASN A 14 23.14 7.47 -2.10
C ASN A 14 23.30 6.54 -3.30
N PHE A 15 22.22 5.84 -3.68
CA PHE A 15 22.20 5.00 -4.87
C PHE A 15 22.49 5.83 -6.13
N LEU A 16 21.79 6.95 -6.33
CA LEU A 16 21.94 7.77 -7.54
C LEU A 16 23.33 8.41 -7.60
N ALA A 17 23.88 8.88 -6.47
CA ALA A 17 25.24 9.40 -6.39
C ALA A 17 26.27 8.35 -6.79
N LYS A 18 26.19 7.15 -6.19
CA LYS A 18 27.09 6.04 -6.53
C LYS A 18 26.94 5.59 -7.98
N PHE A 19 25.71 5.53 -8.49
CA PHE A 19 25.44 5.18 -9.88
C PHE A 19 26.05 6.20 -10.83
N ARG A 20 25.92 7.50 -10.54
CA ARG A 20 26.50 8.59 -11.33
C ARG A 20 28.03 8.52 -11.36
N THR A 21 28.67 8.26 -10.22
CA THR A 21 30.13 8.05 -10.16
C THR A 21 30.55 6.87 -11.03
N LEU A 22 29.84 5.74 -10.97
CA LEU A 22 30.15 4.58 -11.80
C LEU A 22 29.98 4.86 -13.30
N CYS A 23 28.99 5.66 -13.69
CA CYS A 23 28.83 6.07 -15.08
C CYS A 23 30.00 6.94 -15.53
N TYR A 24 30.42 7.89 -14.70
CA TYR A 24 31.58 8.75 -14.96
C TYR A 24 32.87 7.95 -15.10
N ASP A 25 33.15 7.04 -14.16
CA ASP A 25 34.36 6.20 -14.17
C ASP A 25 34.40 5.26 -15.39
N ALA A 26 33.23 4.89 -15.92
CA ALA A 26 33.08 4.06 -17.11
C ALA A 26 32.97 4.87 -18.41
N GLU A 27 33.10 6.20 -18.34
CA GLU A 27 32.94 7.12 -19.49
C GLU A 27 31.57 6.99 -20.20
N LEU A 28 30.54 6.58 -19.47
CA LEU A 28 29.17 6.46 -19.98
C LEU A 28 28.53 7.85 -20.04
N ASN A 29 28.35 8.36 -21.25
CA ASN A 29 27.78 9.68 -21.54
C ASN A 29 26.57 9.63 -22.49
N ASP A 30 26.16 8.44 -22.93
CA ASP A 30 24.97 8.23 -23.74
C ASP A 30 23.70 8.20 -22.85
N PRO A 31 22.73 9.12 -23.06
CA PRO A 31 21.54 9.17 -22.22
C PRO A 31 20.66 7.92 -22.32
N ASP A 32 20.57 7.28 -23.48
CA ASP A 32 19.74 6.09 -23.69
C ASP A 32 20.34 4.86 -23.00
N GLU A 33 21.67 4.73 -23.00
CA GLU A 33 22.38 3.69 -22.28
C GLU A 33 22.23 3.86 -20.76
N ILE A 34 22.38 5.09 -20.25
CA ILE A 34 22.14 5.42 -18.84
C ILE A 34 20.69 5.13 -18.45
N LYS A 35 19.72 5.55 -19.26
CA LYS A 35 18.28 5.26 -19.09
C LYS A 35 18.05 3.76 -18.97
N LYS A 36 18.61 2.96 -19.88
CA LYS A 36 18.49 1.50 -19.90
C LYS A 36 19.11 0.85 -18.66
N LEU A 37 20.25 1.35 -18.18
CA LEU A 37 20.92 0.84 -16.98
C LEU A 37 20.15 1.19 -15.70
N LEU A 38 19.66 2.43 -15.55
CA LEU A 38 18.81 2.85 -14.44
C LEU A 38 17.54 2.00 -14.39
N PHE A 39 16.87 1.83 -15.52
CA PHE A 39 15.71 0.97 -15.68
C PHE A 39 15.98 -0.49 -15.28
N ASN A 40 17.11 -1.08 -15.71
CA ASN A 40 17.44 -2.46 -15.37
C ASN A 40 17.85 -2.64 -13.90
N SER A 41 18.18 -1.56 -13.19
CA SER A 41 18.54 -1.63 -11.78
C SER A 41 17.35 -1.95 -10.87
N ASN A 42 16.11 -1.68 -11.31
CA ASN A 42 14.88 -1.88 -10.54
C ASN A 42 13.77 -2.54 -11.37
N LYS A 43 13.24 -3.67 -10.92
CA LYS A 43 12.12 -4.37 -11.58
C LYS A 43 10.73 -3.90 -11.14
N PHE A 44 10.61 -3.26 -9.97
CA PHE A 44 9.36 -2.87 -9.33
C PHE A 44 8.60 -1.74 -10.03
N PHE A 45 9.30 -0.71 -10.50
CA PHE A 45 8.68 0.44 -11.19
C PHE A 45 9.15 0.60 -12.64
N LYS A 46 9.64 -0.52 -13.20
CA LYS A 46 10.12 -0.65 -14.57
C LYS A 46 9.14 -0.04 -15.59
N ASP A 47 7.87 -0.42 -15.49
CA ASP A 47 6.84 0.00 -16.46
C ASP A 47 6.48 1.48 -16.32
N GLU A 48 6.45 2.00 -15.09
CA GLU A 48 6.16 3.41 -14.82
C GLU A 48 7.31 4.32 -15.26
N PHE A 49 8.56 3.88 -15.10
CA PHE A 49 9.74 4.59 -15.58
C PHE A 49 9.74 4.70 -17.10
N VAL A 50 9.46 3.63 -17.83
CA VAL A 50 9.31 3.67 -19.30
C VAL A 50 8.21 4.65 -19.69
N ARG A 51 7.02 4.50 -19.12
CA ARG A 51 5.87 5.34 -19.44
C ARG A 51 6.15 6.83 -19.28
N ARG A 52 6.83 7.25 -18.20
CA ARG A 52 7.14 8.66 -17.94
C ARG A 52 8.36 9.16 -18.72
N SER A 53 9.37 8.31 -18.88
CA SER A 53 10.60 8.69 -19.59
C SER A 53 10.37 8.91 -21.10
N ASP A 54 9.36 8.28 -21.69
CA ASP A 54 8.99 8.51 -23.10
C ASP A 54 8.28 9.87 -23.31
N MET A 55 7.92 10.57 -22.23
CA MET A 55 7.33 11.92 -22.27
C MET A 55 8.37 13.03 -22.13
N ILE A 56 9.64 12.68 -21.86
CA ILE A 56 10.75 13.61 -21.74
C ILE A 56 11.21 14.05 -23.14
N ASN A 57 11.19 15.36 -23.41
CA ASN A 57 11.66 15.96 -24.67
C ASN A 57 12.79 16.97 -24.42
N SER A 58 13.70 16.66 -23.49
CA SER A 58 14.72 17.60 -23.03
C SER A 58 16.09 17.41 -23.68
N ILE A 59 16.90 18.45 -23.64
CA ILE A 59 18.29 18.43 -24.10
C ILE A 59 19.24 17.80 -23.05
N ASP A 60 18.90 17.92 -21.76
CA ASP A 60 19.68 17.41 -20.62
C ASP A 60 19.11 16.07 -20.10
N GLN A 61 18.97 15.11 -21.02
CA GLN A 61 18.29 13.83 -20.79
C GLN A 61 18.88 13.01 -19.63
N ILE A 62 20.18 13.16 -19.32
CA ILE A 62 20.83 12.42 -18.23
C ILE A 62 20.31 12.87 -16.88
N ASP A 63 20.34 14.18 -16.58
CA ASP A 63 19.89 14.69 -15.28
C ASP A 63 18.39 14.48 -15.09
N GLU A 64 17.60 14.57 -16.17
CA GLU A 64 16.18 14.26 -16.12
C GLU A 64 15.90 12.78 -15.87
N ASN A 65 16.69 11.85 -16.41
CA ASN A 65 16.57 10.42 -16.08
C ASN A 65 16.83 10.16 -14.59
N PHE A 66 17.82 10.84 -13.99
CA PHE A 66 18.09 10.75 -12.55
C PHE A 66 16.93 11.33 -11.72
N GLN A 67 16.44 12.51 -12.10
CA GLN A 67 15.32 13.18 -11.42
C GLN A 67 14.04 12.34 -11.51
N LEU A 68 13.72 11.83 -12.70
CA LEU A 68 12.56 10.98 -12.92
C LEU A 68 12.63 9.68 -12.09
N PHE A 69 13.81 9.08 -11.99
CA PHE A 69 14.01 7.90 -11.14
C PHE A 69 13.72 8.23 -9.68
N HIS A 70 14.22 9.37 -9.19
CA HIS A 70 13.96 9.84 -7.84
C HIS A 70 12.47 10.07 -7.58
N GLU A 71 11.77 10.77 -8.48
CA GLU A 71 10.33 11.05 -8.38
C GLU A 71 9.50 9.77 -8.36
N ILE A 72 9.81 8.82 -9.25
CA ILE A 72 9.13 7.53 -9.26
C ILE A 72 9.37 6.77 -7.96
N VAL A 73 10.60 6.76 -7.44
CA VAL A 73 10.85 6.13 -6.15
C VAL A 73 10.03 6.78 -5.04
N LEU A 74 9.94 8.11 -5.00
CA LEU A 74 9.13 8.83 -4.02
C LEU A 74 7.63 8.48 -4.14
N ASP A 75 7.08 8.54 -5.35
CA ASP A 75 5.70 8.17 -5.62
C ASP A 75 5.42 6.74 -5.16
N MET A 76 6.29 5.81 -5.56
CA MET A 76 6.14 4.38 -5.28
C MET A 76 6.39 4.03 -3.80
N SER A 77 7.13 4.85 -3.06
CA SER A 77 7.32 4.66 -1.61
C SER A 77 6.05 4.92 -0.80
N ASN A 78 5.15 5.75 -1.33
CA ASN A 78 3.84 6.05 -0.74
C ASN A 78 2.73 5.13 -1.24
N ILE A 79 3.03 4.26 -2.19
CA ILE A 79 2.05 3.38 -2.79
C ILE A 79 1.80 2.18 -1.88
N ILE A 80 0.52 1.87 -1.69
CA ILE A 80 0.07 0.68 -0.96
C ILE A 80 -0.26 -0.41 -1.98
N GLY A 81 0.56 -1.47 -2.00
CA GLY A 81 0.32 -2.64 -2.85
C GLY A 81 -0.84 -3.52 -2.36
N TYR A 82 -1.52 -4.21 -3.28
CA TYR A 82 -2.42 -5.29 -2.91
C TYR A 82 -1.66 -6.42 -2.20
N GLY A 83 -2.29 -6.98 -1.17
CA GLY A 83 -1.72 -8.00 -0.30
C GLY A 83 -0.92 -7.44 0.89
N SER A 84 -0.63 -6.14 0.91
CA SER A 84 0.01 -5.47 2.05
C SER A 84 -0.89 -5.47 3.29
N PHE A 85 -0.28 -5.52 4.47
CA PHE A 85 -0.97 -5.24 5.72
C PHE A 85 -0.91 -3.73 6.00
N ILE A 86 -2.07 -3.14 6.26
CA ILE A 86 -2.24 -1.73 6.58
C ILE A 86 -2.95 -1.57 7.92
N ALA A 87 -2.80 -0.39 8.52
CA ALA A 87 -3.62 0.05 9.64
C ALA A 87 -4.33 1.35 9.22
N LEU A 88 -5.61 1.48 9.56
CA LEU A 88 -6.41 2.66 9.23
C LEU A 88 -6.56 3.53 10.47
N LYS A 89 -6.03 4.75 10.44
CA LYS A 89 -6.10 5.70 11.56
C LYS A 89 -7.21 6.72 11.30
N ASN A 90 -8.11 6.88 12.26
CA ASN A 90 -9.03 8.01 12.28
C ASN A 90 -8.25 9.28 12.67
N VAL A 91 -8.21 10.27 11.77
CA VAL A 91 -7.40 11.48 11.93
C VAL A 91 -7.83 12.31 13.14
N SER A 92 -9.14 12.49 13.36
CA SER A 92 -9.66 13.32 14.44
C SER A 92 -9.44 12.74 15.83
N THR A 93 -9.45 11.42 15.98
CA THR A 93 -9.33 10.75 17.29
C THR A 93 -7.96 10.11 17.52
N GLY A 94 -7.13 10.00 16.49
CA GLY A 94 -5.85 9.29 16.56
C GLY A 94 -5.97 7.77 16.69
N ARG A 95 -7.18 7.21 16.80
CA ARG A 95 -7.42 5.78 17.02
C ARG A 95 -7.36 4.98 15.73
N TYR A 96 -6.94 3.73 15.83
CA TYR A 96 -6.87 2.83 14.68
C TYR A 96 -8.13 1.98 14.59
N LEU A 97 -8.59 1.69 13.38
CA LEU A 97 -9.57 0.64 13.14
C LEU A 97 -9.03 -0.68 13.71
N SER A 98 -9.88 -1.45 14.35
CA SER A 98 -9.53 -2.66 15.06
C SER A 98 -10.64 -3.70 14.92
N SER A 99 -10.26 -4.94 14.62
CA SER A 99 -11.15 -6.10 14.68
C SER A 99 -11.00 -6.77 16.04
N CYS A 100 -11.70 -6.26 17.04
CA CYS A 100 -11.68 -6.83 18.39
C CYS A 100 -12.72 -7.97 18.54
N LYS A 101 -12.42 -8.94 19.41
CA LYS A 101 -13.40 -9.96 19.81
C LYS A 101 -14.26 -9.46 20.99
N ILE A 102 -14.90 -8.31 20.83
CA ILE A 102 -15.88 -7.84 21.81
C ILE A 102 -17.27 -8.23 21.29
N ASN A 103 -17.97 -9.08 22.05
CA ASN A 103 -19.35 -9.45 21.79
C ASN A 103 -20.24 -8.49 22.59
N TYR A 104 -20.78 -7.45 21.95
CA TYR A 104 -21.92 -6.74 22.54
C TYR A 104 -23.15 -7.62 22.39
N THR A 105 -23.96 -7.72 23.45
CA THR A 105 -25.14 -8.59 23.56
C THR A 105 -25.98 -8.60 22.28
N GLY A 106 -25.90 -9.70 21.52
CA GLY A 106 -26.59 -9.88 20.24
C GLY A 106 -25.70 -9.98 19.00
N SER A 107 -24.40 -9.66 19.08
CA SER A 107 -23.46 -9.74 17.94
C SER A 107 -22.33 -10.77 18.19
N GLN A 108 -21.96 -11.54 17.16
CA GLN A 108 -20.95 -12.59 17.28
C GLN A 108 -19.49 -12.13 17.01
N LYS A 109 -19.25 -10.93 16.46
CA LYS A 109 -17.94 -10.22 16.34
C LYS A 109 -18.14 -8.81 15.74
N GLN A 110 -17.38 -7.79 16.15
CA GLN A 110 -17.48 -6.40 15.67
C GLN A 110 -16.16 -5.82 15.14
N VAL A 111 -16.26 -4.75 14.34
CA VAL A 111 -15.15 -3.85 14.00
C VAL A 111 -15.33 -2.55 14.77
N ASN A 112 -14.32 -2.12 15.52
CA ASN A 112 -14.35 -0.88 16.32
C ASN A 112 -13.08 -0.06 16.11
N CYS A 113 -12.94 1.06 16.83
CA CYS A 113 -11.67 1.78 16.93
C CYS A 113 -10.96 1.38 18.23
N SER A 114 -9.68 1.02 18.14
CA SER A 114 -8.88 0.65 19.31
C SER A 114 -8.80 1.81 20.30
N GLU A 115 -8.91 1.50 21.59
CA GLU A 115 -8.63 2.47 22.67
C GLU A 115 -7.15 2.86 22.71
N LYS A 116 -6.27 2.00 22.17
CA LYS A 116 -4.82 2.21 22.14
C LYS A 116 -4.40 2.90 20.84
N GLU A 117 -3.56 3.92 20.96
CA GLU A 117 -2.94 4.65 19.85
C GLU A 117 -1.78 3.88 19.17
N VAL A 118 -1.75 2.55 19.26
CA VAL A 118 -0.57 1.76 18.86
C VAL A 118 -0.86 0.96 17.58
N PRO A 119 -0.17 1.25 16.45
CA PRO A 119 -0.41 0.58 15.16
C PRO A 119 0.03 -0.90 15.14
N TYR A 120 0.76 -1.35 16.16
CA TYR A 120 1.32 -2.70 16.22
C TYR A 120 0.38 -3.75 16.79
N ASN A 121 -0.84 -3.39 17.22
CA ASN A 121 -1.82 -4.41 17.60
C ASN A 121 -2.21 -5.22 16.36
N ILE A 122 -2.17 -6.54 16.50
CA ILE A 122 -2.53 -7.48 15.43
C ILE A 122 -3.98 -7.28 14.96
N GLU A 123 -4.85 -6.87 15.87
CA GLU A 123 -6.27 -6.57 15.62
C GLU A 123 -6.45 -5.32 14.76
N SER A 124 -5.45 -4.44 14.69
CA SER A 124 -5.48 -3.22 13.88
C SER A 124 -4.85 -3.41 12.50
N LYS A 125 -4.39 -4.63 12.17
CA LYS A 125 -3.81 -4.95 10.87
C LYS A 125 -4.88 -5.51 9.94
N PHE A 126 -5.01 -4.91 8.77
CA PHE A 126 -5.89 -5.36 7.71
C PHE A 126 -5.09 -5.64 6.45
N LYS A 127 -5.27 -6.83 5.87
CA LYS A 127 -4.73 -7.14 4.55
C LYS A 127 -5.59 -6.47 3.49
N LEU A 128 -4.96 -5.65 2.67
CA LEU A 128 -5.60 -4.97 1.55
C LEU A 128 -5.74 -5.92 0.37
N MET A 129 -6.97 -6.14 -0.10
CA MET A 129 -7.28 -7.11 -1.15
C MET A 129 -8.03 -6.40 -2.28
N HIS A 130 -7.75 -6.73 -3.54
CA HIS A 130 -8.57 -6.28 -4.67
C HIS A 130 -9.92 -7.03 -4.68
N LYS A 131 -11.00 -6.39 -5.15
CA LYS A 131 -12.35 -7.01 -5.14
C LYS A 131 -12.39 -8.36 -5.87
N GLU A 132 -11.70 -8.47 -7.00
CA GLU A 132 -11.77 -9.63 -7.90
C GLU A 132 -10.95 -10.84 -7.42
N THR A 133 -10.19 -10.72 -6.33
CA THR A 133 -9.10 -11.66 -6.00
C THR A 133 -9.40 -12.57 -4.82
N ASN A 134 -10.67 -12.82 -4.54
CA ASN A 134 -11.10 -13.79 -3.53
C ASN A 134 -10.56 -15.22 -3.75
N THR A 135 -9.99 -15.55 -4.93
CA THR A 135 -9.54 -16.92 -5.26
C THR A 135 -8.21 -17.05 -6.02
N LYS A 136 -7.51 -15.97 -6.39
CA LYS A 136 -6.21 -16.08 -7.08
C LYS A 136 -5.21 -15.09 -6.55
N LEU A 137 -3.98 -15.58 -6.40
CA LEU A 137 -2.75 -14.86 -6.14
C LEU A 137 -2.55 -13.81 -7.24
N TYR A 138 -3.30 -12.70 -7.19
CA TYR A 138 -3.01 -11.54 -8.00
C TYR A 138 -1.62 -11.12 -7.59
N VAL A 139 -0.73 -11.21 -8.56
CA VAL A 139 0.69 -10.93 -8.41
C VAL A 139 0.80 -9.61 -7.66
N SER A 140 1.66 -9.60 -6.64
CA SER A 140 2.02 -8.50 -5.75
C SER A 140 2.61 -7.26 -6.47
N THR A 141 2.25 -7.08 -7.75
CA THR A 141 2.73 -6.05 -8.67
C THR A 141 1.66 -5.04 -9.03
N HIS A 142 0.44 -5.17 -8.50
CA HIS A 142 -0.62 -4.16 -8.68
C HIS A 142 -0.76 -3.31 -7.41
N TRP A 143 -0.72 -2.01 -7.63
CA TRP A 143 -0.79 -0.94 -6.65
C TRP A 143 -2.24 -0.46 -6.53
N THR A 144 -2.65 0.02 -5.36
CA THR A 144 -3.97 0.66 -5.26
C THR A 144 -3.98 2.02 -5.94
N ARG A 145 -5.11 2.34 -6.56
CA ARG A 145 -5.42 3.65 -7.15
C ARG A 145 -6.68 4.22 -6.53
N ALA A 146 -6.85 5.53 -6.62
CA ALA A 146 -8.11 6.15 -6.28
C ALA A 146 -9.24 5.54 -7.13
N SER A 147 -10.40 5.31 -6.53
CA SER A 147 -11.57 4.64 -7.13
C SER A 147 -11.46 3.12 -7.30
N ASP A 148 -10.35 2.49 -6.89
CA ASP A 148 -10.31 1.03 -6.82
C ASP A 148 -11.31 0.51 -5.80
N ILE A 149 -12.02 -0.57 -6.15
CA ILE A 149 -12.89 -1.26 -5.20
C ILE A 149 -12.06 -2.29 -4.44
N ILE A 150 -11.89 -2.06 -3.14
CA ILE A 150 -11.03 -2.85 -2.28
C ILE A 150 -11.82 -3.66 -1.25
N ASN A 151 -11.19 -4.71 -0.75
CA ASN A 151 -11.62 -5.50 0.39
C ASN A 151 -10.58 -5.35 1.51
N LEU A 152 -11.03 -5.13 2.74
CA LEU A 152 -10.18 -5.13 3.93
C LEU A 152 -10.40 -6.43 4.67
N LYS A 153 -9.36 -7.26 4.75
CA LYS A 153 -9.40 -8.53 5.47
C LYS A 153 -8.68 -8.37 6.80
N ALA A 154 -9.37 -8.58 7.91
CA ALA A 154 -8.75 -8.53 9.24
C ALA A 154 -7.62 -9.57 9.33
N HIS A 155 -6.48 -9.16 9.90
CA HIS A 155 -5.40 -10.08 10.20
C HIS A 155 -5.78 -10.90 11.43
N ASN A 156 -5.95 -12.20 11.24
CA ASN A 156 -6.43 -13.08 12.29
C ASN A 156 -5.37 -14.13 12.60
N THR A 157 -4.95 -14.23 13.85
CA THR A 157 -4.11 -15.33 14.35
C THR A 157 -4.92 -16.43 15.02
N PHE A 158 -6.21 -16.21 15.30
CA PHE A 158 -6.94 -17.07 16.21
C PHE A 158 -7.93 -18.03 15.54
N HIS A 159 -8.40 -17.76 14.30
CA HIS A 159 -9.28 -18.68 13.58
C HIS A 159 -9.15 -18.59 12.05
N ASN A 160 -9.33 -19.72 11.35
CA ASN A 160 -9.26 -19.89 9.89
C ASN A 160 -10.39 -19.20 9.08
N TYR A 161 -11.07 -18.20 9.61
CA TYR A 161 -12.17 -17.52 8.92
C TYR A 161 -11.65 -16.30 8.14
N ASN A 162 -12.07 -16.21 6.87
CA ASN A 162 -11.80 -15.06 6.01
C ASN A 162 -12.67 -13.87 6.41
N ARG A 163 -12.28 -13.15 7.47
CA ARG A 163 -13.08 -12.03 7.97
C ARG A 163 -12.83 -10.76 7.17
N PHE A 164 -13.77 -10.41 6.31
CA PHE A 164 -13.77 -9.12 5.61
C PHE A 164 -14.57 -8.09 6.39
N VAL A 165 -14.15 -6.82 6.32
CA VAL A 165 -14.93 -5.70 6.84
C VAL A 165 -16.15 -5.48 5.94
N ARG A 166 -17.34 -5.41 6.53
CA ARG A 166 -18.62 -5.19 5.84
C ARG A 166 -19.50 -4.23 6.63
N SER A 167 -20.22 -3.36 5.92
CA SER A 167 -21.39 -2.68 6.48
C SER A 167 -22.64 -3.49 6.14
N HIS A 168 -23.71 -3.32 6.92
CA HIS A 168 -24.99 -3.98 6.71
C HIS A 168 -26.14 -3.13 7.27
N ASP A 169 -27.37 -3.49 6.92
CA ASP A 169 -28.58 -2.71 7.22
C ASP A 169 -29.01 -2.67 8.70
N PHE A 170 -28.18 -3.18 9.61
CA PHE A 170 -28.40 -2.98 11.05
C PHE A 170 -27.91 -1.60 11.47
N THR A 171 -28.75 -0.93 12.25
CA THR A 171 -28.48 0.40 12.76
C THR A 171 -28.49 0.43 14.28
N PHE A 172 -27.78 1.40 14.85
CA PHE A 172 -27.83 1.75 16.27
C PHE A 172 -27.79 3.27 16.42
N THR A 173 -28.22 3.77 17.58
CA THR A 173 -28.29 5.21 17.85
C THR A 173 -27.30 5.59 18.95
N ILE A 174 -26.55 6.66 18.75
CA ILE A 174 -25.75 7.31 19.78
C ILE A 174 -26.21 8.77 19.87
N GLY A 175 -26.78 9.17 21.02
CA GLY A 175 -27.44 10.47 21.13
C GLY A 175 -28.65 10.55 20.20
N ASP A 176 -28.69 11.56 19.33
CA ASP A 176 -29.76 11.79 18.35
C ASP A 176 -29.40 11.32 16.93
N GLU A 177 -28.22 10.71 16.75
CA GLU A 177 -27.73 10.25 15.45
C GLU A 177 -27.83 8.72 15.30
N THR A 178 -28.32 8.27 14.14
CA THR A 178 -28.41 6.85 13.78
C THR A 178 -27.26 6.47 12.85
N PHE A 179 -26.58 5.38 13.18
CA PHE A 179 -25.41 4.87 12.48
C PHE A 179 -25.67 3.45 11.98
N TYR A 180 -25.05 3.09 10.86
CA TYR A 180 -24.98 1.70 10.40
C TYR A 180 -23.83 0.99 11.09
N GLU A 181 -24.07 -0.23 11.54
CA GLU A 181 -23.03 -1.08 12.09
C GLU A 181 -22.10 -1.60 10.98
N VAL A 182 -20.81 -1.66 11.34
CA VAL A 182 -19.74 -2.22 10.52
C VAL A 182 -19.18 -3.42 11.27
N GLY A 183 -19.22 -4.58 10.62
CA GLY A 183 -18.85 -5.86 11.20
C GLY A 183 -18.09 -6.75 10.21
N HIS A 184 -18.14 -8.06 10.46
CA HIS A 184 -17.54 -9.06 9.58
C HIS A 184 -18.58 -9.81 8.75
N ASP A 185 -18.15 -10.31 7.59
CA ASP A 185 -18.97 -11.06 6.62
C ASP A 185 -19.49 -12.41 7.14
N ASP A 186 -18.90 -12.97 8.19
CA ASP A 186 -19.43 -14.14 8.93
C ASP A 186 -20.90 -13.94 9.39
N ARG A 187 -21.44 -12.71 9.40
CA ARG A 187 -22.86 -12.42 9.70
C ARG A 187 -23.81 -12.65 8.51
N MET A 188 -23.30 -12.69 7.28
CA MET A 188 -24.12 -12.79 6.06
C MET A 188 -24.59 -14.22 5.76
N SER A 189 -24.08 -15.22 6.49
CA SER A 189 -24.46 -16.63 6.34
C SER A 189 -25.62 -17.10 7.21
N ASP A 190 -26.15 -16.24 8.09
CA ASP A 190 -27.20 -16.60 9.06
C ASP A 190 -28.61 -16.09 8.68
N LYS A 191 -28.93 -15.99 7.37
CA LYS A 191 -30.30 -15.76 6.88
C LYS A 191 -30.88 -17.01 6.24
#